data_AF-A0AAV5TF44-F1
#
_entry.id   AF-A0AAV5TF44-F1
#
_cell.length_a   1.000
_cell.length_b   1.000
_cell.length_c   1.000
_cell.angle_alpha   90.00
_cell.angle_beta   90.00
_cell.angle_gamma   90.00
#
_symmetry.space_group_name_H-M   'P 1'
#
loop_
_entity.id
_entity.type
_entity.pdbx_description
1 polymer ?
#
loop_
_entity_poly.entity_id
_entity_poly.type
_entity_poly.pdbx_seq_one_letter_code
_entity_poly.pdbx_strand_id
1 'polypeptide(L)'
;SKFEASIYLHMAIVTVVCNVISFLLYSACLIRLWMFSLTRNYTVERNFFLVGFLTMFFSLPYMAAMLFFFISLSYVYADPDIYLLSFVAFQLPWLTDLKYLAPAPMLLITDKSIRRTIKKMLL
;
A
#
# COMPACT_ATOMS: atom_id res chain seq x y z
N SER A 1 21.45 -6.40 -18.95
CA SER A 1 20.03 -6.70 -19.23
C SER A 1 19.46 -7.90 -18.45
N LYS A 2 19.97 -9.14 -18.57
CA LYS A 2 19.35 -10.32 -17.90
C LYS A 2 19.29 -10.22 -16.36
N PHE A 3 20.32 -9.65 -15.72
CA PHE A 3 20.37 -9.50 -14.27
C PHE A 3 19.38 -8.44 -13.76
N GLU A 4 19.25 -7.31 -14.46
CA GLU A 4 18.32 -6.23 -14.13
C GLU A 4 16.86 -6.71 -14.25
N ALA A 5 16.53 -7.43 -15.34
CA ALA A 5 15.20 -8.00 -15.53
C ALA A 5 14.80 -8.96 -14.39
N SER A 6 15.76 -9.73 -13.86
CA SER A 6 15.52 -10.64 -12.73
C SER A 6 15.20 -9.89 -11.42
N ILE A 7 15.85 -8.75 -11.18
CA ILE A 7 15.59 -7.92 -9.99
C ILE A 7 14.19 -7.32 -10.05
N TYR A 8 13.78 -6.75 -11.19
CA TYR A 8 12.44 -6.20 -11.36
C TYR A 8 11.34 -7.26 -11.25
N LEU A 9 11.58 -8.48 -11.75
CA LEU A 9 10.66 -9.60 -11.59
C LEU A 9 10.51 -10.01 -10.11
N HIS A 10 11.61 -10.11 -9.37
CA HIS A 10 11.55 -10.42 -7.94
C HIS A 10 10.79 -9.35 -7.16
N MET A 11 11.05 -8.07 -7.44
CA MET A 11 10.32 -6.95 -6.82
C MET A 11 8.82 -6.99 -7.17
N ALA A 12 8.47 -7.28 -8.42
CA ALA A 12 7.08 -7.41 -8.85
C ALA A 12 6.37 -8.56 -8.12
N ILE A 13 7.00 -9.76 -8.05
CA ILE A 13 6.43 -10.93 -7.36
C ILE A 13 6.21 -10.64 -5.88
N VAL A 14 7.21 -10.07 -5.19
CA VAL A 14 7.08 -9.73 -3.76
C VAL A 14 5.92 -8.76 -3.56
N THR A 15 5.81 -7.73 -4.40
CA THR A 15 4.75 -6.73 -4.29
C THR A 15 3.36 -7.34 -4.55
N VAL A 16 3.24 -8.23 -5.55
CA VAL A 16 1.99 -8.95 -5.85
C VAL A 16 1.59 -9.85 -4.68
N VAL A 17 2.49 -10.68 -4.18
CA VAL A 17 2.21 -11.62 -3.08
C VAL A 17 1.79 -10.85 -1.81
N CYS A 18 2.51 -9.78 -1.46
CA CYS A 18 2.18 -8.95 -0.30
C CYS A 18 0.80 -8.29 -0.46
N ASN A 19 0.46 -7.77 -1.65
CA ASN A 19 -0.84 -7.16 -1.92
C ASN A 19 -1.98 -8.18 -1.86
N VAL A 20 -1.78 -9.40 -2.39
CA VAL A 20 -2.79 -10.47 -2.35
C VAL A 20 -3.04 -10.95 -0.92
N ILE A 21 -1.98 -11.19 -0.14
CA ILE A 21 -2.11 -11.58 1.27
C ILE A 21 -2.83 -10.49 2.06
N SER A 22 -2.43 -9.23 1.86
CA SER A 22 -3.09 -8.10 2.48
C SER A 22 -4.57 -8.06 2.09
N PHE A 23 -4.91 -8.32 0.82
CA PHE A 23 -6.28 -8.26 0.31
C PHE A 23 -7.16 -9.28 1.00
N LEU A 24 -6.67 -10.51 1.14
CA LEU A 24 -7.36 -11.56 1.86
C LEU A 24 -7.58 -11.20 3.34
N LEU A 25 -6.54 -10.70 4.01
CA LEU A 25 -6.62 -10.33 5.43
C LEU A 25 -7.61 -9.18 5.68
N TYR A 26 -7.52 -8.10 4.89
CA TYR A 26 -8.41 -6.95 5.07
C TYR A 26 -9.84 -7.23 4.57
N SER A 27 -10.03 -8.09 3.56
CA SER A 27 -11.36 -8.55 3.16
C SER A 27 -12.01 -9.40 4.26
N ALA A 28 -11.24 -10.26 4.93
CA ALA A 28 -11.74 -11.00 6.09
C ALA A 28 -12.14 -10.07 7.25
N CYS A 29 -11.36 -9.00 7.50
CA CYS A 29 -11.74 -7.95 8.45
C CYS A 29 -13.03 -7.22 8.03
N LEU A 30 -13.21 -6.93 6.75
CA LEU A 30 -14.44 -6.29 6.24
C LEU A 30 -15.66 -7.20 6.42
N ILE A 31 -15.56 -8.48 6.08
CA ILE A 31 -16.64 -9.46 6.28
C ILE A 31 -17.00 -9.56 7.76
N ARG A 32 -16.00 -9.61 8.65
CA ARG A 32 -16.22 -9.61 10.10
C ARG A 32 -16.92 -8.34 10.58
N LEU A 33 -16.52 -7.17 10.07
CA LEU A 33 -17.14 -5.89 10.39
C LEU A 33 -18.62 -5.84 9.96
N TRP A 34 -18.93 -6.43 8.79
CA TRP A 34 -20.30 -6.51 8.27
C TRP A 34 -21.17 -7.49 9.08
N MET A 35 -20.61 -8.61 9.53
CA MET A 35 -21.35 -9.62 10.29
C MET A 35 -21.54 -9.29 11.78
N PHE A 36 -20.57 -8.63 12.43
CA PHE A 36 -20.54 -8.42 13.89
C PHE A 36 -20.68 -6.96 14.32
N SER A 37 -21.52 -6.21 13.60
CA SER A 37 -21.79 -4.76 13.76
C SER A 37 -22.08 -4.28 15.20
N LEU A 38 -22.44 -5.18 16.13
CA LEU A 38 -22.85 -4.86 17.52
C LEU A 38 -21.78 -5.05 18.61
N THR A 39 -20.55 -5.46 18.28
CA THR A 39 -19.51 -5.68 19.31
C THR A 39 -18.56 -4.50 19.50
N ARG A 40 -18.11 -4.33 20.76
CA ARG A 40 -17.37 -3.21 21.40
C ARG A 40 -16.09 -2.70 20.69
N ASN A 41 -15.67 -3.30 19.57
CA ASN A 41 -14.41 -3.00 18.87
C ASN A 41 -14.56 -2.48 17.43
N TYR A 42 -15.75 -2.03 17.02
CA TYR A 42 -16.02 -1.50 15.67
C TYR A 42 -15.03 -0.42 15.20
N THR A 43 -14.58 0.47 16.09
CA THR A 43 -13.63 1.53 15.72
C THR A 43 -12.26 0.97 15.36
N VAL A 44 -11.77 -0.03 16.09
CA VAL A 44 -10.44 -0.63 15.84
C VAL A 44 -10.44 -1.39 14.52
N GLU A 45 -11.47 -2.20 14.27
CA GLU A 45 -11.61 -2.96 13.03
C GLU A 45 -11.75 -2.06 11.80
N ARG A 46 -12.54 -0.97 11.92
CA ARG A 46 -12.66 0.02 10.86
C ARG A 46 -11.35 0.74 10.58
N ASN A 47 -10.58 1.07 11.62
CA ASN A 47 -9.28 1.73 11.47
C ASN A 47 -8.27 0.80 10.81
N PHE A 48 -8.24 -0.46 11.23
CA PHE A 48 -7.38 -1.48 10.64
C PHE A 48 -7.72 -1.71 9.16
N PHE A 49 -9.01 -1.80 8.82
CA PHE A 49 -9.47 -1.89 7.44
C PHE A 49 -9.05 -0.66 6.61
N LEU A 50 -9.26 0.55 7.13
CA LEU A 50 -8.92 1.78 6.40
C LEU A 50 -7.41 1.93 6.18
N VAL A 51 -6.58 1.60 7.17
CA VAL A 51 -5.12 1.57 7.00
C VAL A 51 -4.71 0.53 5.96
N GLY A 52 -5.31 -0.66 6.01
CA GLY A 52 -5.08 -1.70 5.01
C GLY A 52 -5.46 -1.30 3.59
N PHE A 53 -6.62 -0.68 3.45
CA PHE A 53 -7.12 -0.19 2.17
C PHE A 53 -6.23 0.92 1.61
N LEU A 54 -5.84 1.90 2.43
CA LEU A 54 -4.93 2.98 2.03
C LEU A 54 -3.56 2.45 1.61
N THR A 55 -3.01 1.50 2.37
CA THR A 55 -1.70 0.91 2.05
C THR A 55 -1.72 0.13 0.73
N MET A 56 -2.82 -0.57 0.41
CA MET A 56 -3.01 -1.17 -0.92
C MET A 56 -3.16 -0.14 -2.03
N PHE A 57 -3.94 0.91 -1.79
CA PHE A 57 -4.18 1.94 -2.78
C PHE A 57 -2.88 2.62 -3.20
N PHE A 58 -1.97 2.84 -2.24
CA PHE A 58 -0.64 3.39 -2.52
C PHE A 58 0.36 2.37 -3.10
N SER A 59 0.17 1.06 -2.92
CA SER A 59 1.07 0.03 -3.46
C SER A 59 0.70 -0.44 -4.87
N LEU A 60 -0.57 -0.30 -5.28
CA LEU A 60 -1.09 -0.72 -6.59
C LEU A 60 -0.40 -0.03 -7.78
N PRO A 61 -0.23 1.30 -7.79
CA PRO A 61 0.45 2.01 -8.89
C PRO A 61 1.90 1.55 -9.05
N TYR A 62 2.60 1.29 -7.94
CA TYR A 62 3.96 0.76 -7.92
C TYR A 62 4.04 -0.64 -8.55
N MET A 63 3.11 -1.53 -8.19
CA MET A 63 3.02 -2.86 -8.78
C MET A 63 2.76 -2.81 -10.29
N ALA A 64 1.79 -2.00 -10.74
CA ALA A 64 1.45 -1.88 -12.15
C ALA A 64 2.63 -1.35 -12.98
N ALA A 65 3.35 -0.35 -12.46
CA ALA A 65 4.49 0.23 -13.14
C ALA A 65 5.69 -0.73 -13.23
N MET A 66 5.98 -1.50 -12.17
CA MET A 66 7.02 -2.53 -12.18
C MET A 66 6.72 -3.67 -13.16
N LEU A 67 5.45 -4.11 -13.23
CA LEU A 67 5.03 -5.15 -14.16
C LEU A 67 5.11 -4.68 -15.62
N PHE A 68 4.68 -3.44 -15.90
CA PHE A 68 4.83 -2.83 -17.21
C PHE A 68 6.31 -2.76 -17.62
N PHE A 69 7.19 -2.31 -16.71
CA PHE A 69 8.63 -2.23 -16.97
C PHE A 69 9.22 -3.60 -17.30
N PHE A 70 8.85 -4.65 -16.56
CA PHE A 70 9.29 -6.02 -16.83
C PHE A 70 8.84 -6.52 -18.22
N ILE A 71 7.58 -6.28 -18.60
CA ILE A 71 7.05 -6.67 -19.91
C ILE A 71 7.78 -5.92 -21.02
N SER A 72 7.94 -4.60 -20.88
CA SER A 72 8.68 -3.78 -21.83
C SER A 72 10.10 -4.32 -22.03
N LEU A 73 10.84 -4.58 -20.97
CA LEU A 73 12.24 -5.04 -21.03
C LEU A 73 12.39 -6.48 -21.55
N SER A 74 11.38 -7.32 -21.37
CA SER A 74 11.43 -8.76 -21.73
C SER A 74 10.93 -9.05 -23.15
N TYR A 75 9.88 -8.35 -23.61
CA TYR A 75 9.23 -8.62 -24.89
C TYR A 75 9.62 -7.64 -25.99
N VAL A 76 9.84 -6.38 -25.63
CA VAL A 76 10.12 -5.31 -26.58
C VAL A 76 11.58 -4.97 -26.40
N TYR A 77 12.45 -5.35 -27.34
CA TYR A 77 13.85 -4.90 -27.38
C TYR A 77 13.93 -3.39 -27.73
N ALA A 78 13.10 -2.56 -27.10
CA ALA A 78 13.05 -1.12 -27.25
C ALA A 78 13.65 -0.48 -26.02
N ASP A 79 14.44 0.57 -26.24
CA ASP A 79 14.97 1.40 -25.17
C ASP A 79 13.81 1.87 -24.28
N PRO A 80 13.88 1.62 -22.96
CA PRO A 80 12.83 2.05 -22.05
C PRO A 80 12.72 3.57 -22.09
N ASP A 81 11.50 4.06 -22.28
CA ASP A 81 11.22 5.50 -22.32
C ASP A 81 11.74 6.15 -21.03
N ILE A 82 12.63 7.14 -21.17
CA ILE A 82 13.29 7.86 -20.07
C ILE A 82 12.24 8.51 -19.15
N TYR A 83 11.10 8.91 -19.69
CA TYR A 83 10.00 9.46 -18.91
C TYR A 83 9.36 8.39 -18.01
N LEU A 84 9.22 7.17 -18.50
CA LEU A 84 8.68 6.06 -17.73
C LEU A 84 9.67 5.58 -16.67
N LEU A 85 10.97 5.54 -17.00
CA LEU A 85 12.03 5.20 -16.05
C LEU A 85 12.10 6.22 -14.90
N SER A 86 12.07 7.51 -15.22
CA SER A 86 12.09 8.58 -14.22
C SER A 86 10.82 8.60 -13.35
N PHE A 87 9.66 8.30 -13.94
CA PHE A 87 8.41 8.12 -13.19
C PHE A 87 8.52 6.96 -12.18
N VAL A 88 9.00 5.79 -12.61
CA VAL A 88 9.18 4.60 -11.74
C VAL A 88 10.25 4.82 -10.67
N ALA A 89 11.37 5.44 -11.02
CA ALA A 89 12.51 5.61 -10.13
C ALA A 89 12.32 6.75 -9.12
N PHE A 90 11.58 7.81 -9.45
CA PHE A 90 11.48 9.00 -8.60
C PHE A 90 10.06 9.32 -8.15
N GLN A 91 9.03 9.04 -8.97
CA GLN A 91 7.64 9.40 -8.66
C GLN A 91 6.79 8.26 -8.10
N LEU A 92 7.31 7.05 -7.99
CA LEU A 92 6.59 5.94 -7.36
C LEU A 92 7.10 5.58 -5.96
N PRO A 93 8.40 5.74 -5.62
CA PRO A 93 8.89 5.45 -4.28
C PRO A 93 8.24 6.30 -3.19
N TRP A 94 7.99 7.59 -3.45
CA TRP A 94 7.32 8.47 -2.46
C TRP A 94 5.88 8.02 -2.16
N LEU A 95 5.20 7.39 -3.12
CA LEU A 95 3.86 6.85 -2.93
C LEU A 95 3.92 5.62 -2.01
N THR A 96 4.91 4.75 -2.20
CA THR A 96 5.19 3.68 -1.24
C THR A 96 5.64 4.19 0.12
N ASP A 97 6.34 5.32 0.22
CA ASP A 97 6.73 5.90 1.51
C ASP A 97 5.52 6.46 2.25
N LEU A 98 4.54 7.01 1.52
CA LEU A 98 3.27 7.47 2.06
C LEU A 98 2.48 6.35 2.77
N LYS A 99 2.68 5.08 2.39
CA LYS A 99 2.09 3.92 3.06
C LYS A 99 2.54 3.78 4.52
N TYR A 100 3.77 4.23 4.84
CA TYR A 100 4.30 4.24 6.21
C TYR A 100 3.82 5.46 6.99
N LEU A 101 3.51 6.55 6.29
CA LEU A 101 2.98 7.76 6.91
C LEU A 101 1.48 7.64 7.20
N ALA A 102 0.70 6.98 6.34
CA ALA A 102 -0.76 6.87 6.40
C ALA A 102 -1.36 6.35 7.73
N PRO A 103 -0.75 5.39 8.46
CA PRO A 103 -1.31 4.85 9.70
C PRO A 103 -1.43 5.90 10.81
N ALA A 104 -0.45 6.79 10.94
CA ALA A 104 -0.39 7.79 12.01
C ALA A 104 -1.51 8.85 11.94
N PRO A 105 -1.71 9.60 10.83
CA PRO A 105 -2.84 10.51 10.70
C PRO A 105 -4.17 9.77 10.72
N MET A 106 -4.23 8.52 10.21
CA MET A 106 -5.45 7.73 10.27
C MET A 106 -5.86 7.44 11.72
N LEU A 107 -4.94 6.99 12.57
CA LEU A 107 -5.17 6.77 13.99
C LEU A 107 -5.55 8.07 14.72
N LEU A 108 -4.90 9.18 14.37
CA LEU A 108 -5.20 10.51 14.92
C LEU A 108 -6.61 10.98 14.59
N ILE A 109 -7.07 10.75 13.35
CA ILE A 109 -8.40 11.16 12.88
C ILE A 109 -9.48 10.25 13.46
N THR A 110 -9.22 8.95 13.57
CA THR A 110 -10.25 7.96 13.87
C THR A 110 -10.39 7.64 15.36
N ASP A 111 -9.32 7.74 16.16
CA ASP A 111 -9.35 7.43 17.58
C ASP A 111 -9.62 8.69 18.42
N LYS A 112 -10.65 8.65 19.26
CA LYS A 112 -10.98 9.77 20.16
C LYS A 112 -10.08 9.80 21.39
N SER A 113 -9.57 8.64 21.83
CA SER A 113 -8.69 8.53 23.00
C SER A 113 -7.31 9.11 22.70
N ILE A 114 -6.71 8.75 21.55
CA ILE A 114 -5.39 9.25 21.12
C ILE A 114 -5.43 10.77 20.99
N ARG A 115 -6.47 11.30 20.34
CA ARG A 115 -6.65 12.75 20.17
C ARG A 115 -6.81 13.50 21.49
N ARG A 116 -7.46 12.88 22.49
CA ARG A 116 -7.57 13.45 23.85
C ARG A 116 -6.22 13.42 24.56
N THR A 117 -5.46 12.34 24.45
CA THR A 117 -4.12 12.22 25.04
C THR A 117 -3.16 13.25 24.44
N ILE A 118 -3.15 13.41 23.11
CA ILE A 118 -2.33 14.42 22.42
C ILE A 118 -2.74 15.83 22.86
N LYS A 119 -4.05 16.13 22.93
CA LYS A 119 -4.52 17.42 23.47
C LYS A 119 -4.06 17.69 24.90
N LYS A 120 -3.96 16.66 25.75
CA LYS A 120 -3.44 16.76 27.13
C LYS A 120 -1.92 16.87 27.21
N MET A 121 -1.19 16.47 26.19
CA MET A 121 0.27 16.63 26.14
C MET A 121 0.69 18.00 25.59
N LEU A 122 -0.18 18.63 24.79
CA LEU A 122 0.05 19.95 24.18
C LEU A 122 -0.45 21.13 25.03
N LEU A 123 -1.31 20.88 26.02
CA LEU A 123 -1.83 21.87 26.98
C LEU A 123 -1.26 21.57 28.37
#